data_AF-A0A969BN41-F1
#
_entry.id   AF-A0A969BN41-F1
#
_cell.length_a   1.000
_cell.length_b   1.000
_cell.length_c   1.000
_cell.angle_alpha   90.00
_cell.angle_beta   90.00
_cell.angle_gamma   90.00
#
_symmetry.space_group_name_H-M   'P 1'
#
loop_
_entity.id
_entity.type
_entity.pdbx_description
1 polymer ?
#
loop_
_entity_poly.entity_id
_entity_poly.type
_entity_poly.pdbx_seq_one_letter_code
_entity_poly.pdbx_strand_id
1 'polypeptide(L)'
;MTVAILQATGLWIRGDGKTANFPTTFDISDNVFKNLQVGDTRREVSDQRRPSGHCCGSCYTAIQVHRQLIGGILLNDWNTVDWWIRDSLFEHNNNGIKGEIGVFHVSDSVFKNSTSGDILARDNFFMGLRNNYSIGSPYFYQTGRLVSTPQLATIQNNTILDATDTAIQIKSPGPVTLLDNTIRNSAGNSKPAVTFGGLSPGNLVAVGNTFSVQNPIKIDPVYNRFLELDTSVADRSKIVASQPVLPPMPKQATAPVIEVDALTGASVQAAIDRAVRDYSGQRPIVHLPAGNYGVSSTISIPPGSDLRLVGDVGYLDGASRLSWRGAQNGSVLSIQGPSHAAVQDIFIFGGSNMQASGIAIQGVDQPGGRIFLDQIKANGFRNTGTGLSVEGLDYTTVDAINHQLGGDKGVRVTGGPKTKSGQSTTARVNLFGGSSGSFGVEPSFHVDDGGHLLVRDSWYENGKTRTPTLQLSSN
;
A
#
# COMPACT_ATOMS: atom_id res chain seq x y z
N MET A 1 19.30 16.31 28.05
CA MET A 1 19.50 15.33 26.96
C MET A 1 18.85 15.91 25.72
N THR A 2 19.68 16.28 24.75
CA THR A 2 19.31 17.04 23.56
C THR A 2 18.69 16.08 22.55
N VAL A 3 17.40 16.24 22.27
CA VAL A 3 16.72 15.55 21.16
C VAL A 3 17.35 16.08 19.87
N ALA A 4 18.05 15.22 19.13
CA ALA A 4 18.50 15.54 17.79
C ALA A 4 17.27 15.56 16.87
N ILE A 5 16.58 16.70 16.82
CA ILE A 5 15.63 17.00 15.76
C ILE A 5 16.48 17.23 14.52
N LEU A 6 16.45 16.31 13.56
CA LEU A 6 16.96 16.58 12.23
C LEU A 6 16.03 17.65 11.62
N GLN A 7 16.35 18.94 11.82
CA GLN A 7 15.75 20.03 11.08
C GLN A 7 16.31 19.97 9.65
N ALA A 8 15.78 19.06 8.82
CA ALA A 8 16.05 19.10 7.40
C ALA A 8 15.35 20.34 6.83
N THR A 9 16.13 21.35 6.44
CA THR A 9 15.67 22.43 5.56
C THR A 9 15.42 21.86 4.16
N GLY A 10 14.34 21.08 4.03
CA GLY A 10 13.96 20.39 2.81
C GLY A 10 14.81 19.15 2.55
N LEU A 11 14.20 17.97 2.66
CA LEU A 11 14.74 16.83 1.92
C LEU A 11 14.36 17.06 0.45
N TRP A 12 15.23 17.75 -0.27
CA TRP A 12 15.13 17.83 -1.72
C TRP A 12 15.68 16.52 -2.28
N ILE A 13 14.83 15.52 -2.51
CA ILE A 13 15.20 14.40 -3.39
C ILE A 13 15.18 14.93 -4.83
N ARG A 14 16.24 15.66 -5.20
CA ARG A 14 16.40 16.24 -6.54
C ARG A 14 17.09 15.20 -7.43
N GLY A 15 16.31 14.45 -8.20
CA GLY A 15 16.83 13.73 -9.36
C GLY A 15 17.20 14.74 -10.45
N ASP A 16 18.48 14.93 -10.75
CA ASP A 16 18.95 15.97 -11.68
C ASP A 16 18.76 15.62 -13.17
N GLY A 17 18.16 14.45 -13.46
CA GLY A 17 17.94 13.93 -14.82
C GLY A 17 19.23 13.67 -15.60
N LYS A 18 20.41 13.82 -14.99
CA LYS A 18 21.72 13.70 -15.64
C LYS A 18 22.44 12.42 -15.26
N THR A 19 22.22 11.90 -14.05
CA THR A 19 22.74 10.60 -13.65
C THR A 19 21.72 9.50 -13.94
N ALA A 20 22.17 8.38 -14.53
CA ALA A 20 21.37 7.18 -14.77
C ALA A 20 20.91 6.46 -13.48
N ASN A 21 21.15 7.04 -12.31
CA ASN A 21 20.72 6.54 -11.01
C ASN A 21 19.31 7.07 -10.74
N PHE A 22 18.34 6.40 -11.35
CA PHE A 22 16.93 6.54 -11.03
C PHE A 22 16.66 5.71 -9.76
N PRO A 23 16.28 6.30 -8.61
CA PRO A 23 15.73 5.51 -7.52
C PRO A 23 14.33 5.09 -7.95
N THR A 24 14.23 3.89 -8.51
CA THR A 24 12.97 3.34 -9.01
C THR A 24 12.08 2.80 -7.88
N THR A 25 12.52 2.91 -6.62
CA THR A 25 11.78 2.58 -5.40
C THR A 25 12.41 3.18 -4.15
N PHE A 26 11.59 3.73 -3.26
CA PHE A 26 12.00 4.10 -1.92
C PHE A 26 10.79 4.07 -0.97
N ASP A 27 11.03 3.68 0.28
CA ASP A 27 10.15 4.00 1.40
C ASP A 27 10.64 5.30 2.04
N ILE A 28 9.72 6.22 2.32
CA ILE A 28 9.96 7.28 3.30
C ILE A 28 9.03 7.01 4.47
N SER A 29 9.58 6.37 5.48
CA SER A 29 8.90 6.14 6.75
C SER A 29 9.43 7.07 7.84
N ASP A 30 8.58 7.43 8.79
CA ASP A 30 9.01 8.00 10.08
C ASP A 30 9.83 9.30 9.98
N ASN A 31 9.47 10.17 9.04
CA ASN A 31 10.12 11.45 8.82
C ASN A 31 9.22 12.63 9.24
N VAL A 32 9.84 13.72 9.69
CA VAL A 32 9.13 14.95 10.10
C VAL A 32 9.61 16.14 9.26
N PHE A 33 8.71 16.70 8.46
CA PHE A 33 8.95 17.84 7.57
C PHE A 33 8.23 19.08 8.08
N LYS A 34 8.95 20.20 8.31
CA LYS A 34 8.38 21.43 8.88
C LYS A 34 8.88 22.69 8.19
N ASN A 35 7.95 23.60 7.87
CA ASN A 35 8.23 24.97 7.37
C ASN A 35 9.06 25.01 6.07
N LEU A 36 8.72 24.20 5.07
CA LEU A 36 9.41 24.19 3.77
C LEU A 36 8.48 24.72 2.67
N GLN A 37 9.03 24.94 1.47
CA GLN A 37 8.19 25.26 0.31
C GLN A 37 7.38 24.03 -0.12
N VAL A 38 8.02 22.88 -0.17
CA VAL A 38 7.41 21.56 -0.38
C VAL A 38 8.07 20.61 0.61
N GLY A 39 7.28 19.74 1.27
CA GLY A 39 7.83 18.73 2.18
C GLY A 39 8.68 17.70 1.44
N ASP A 40 8.09 17.13 0.38
CA ASP A 40 8.78 16.28 -0.60
C ASP A 40 8.27 16.53 -2.03
N THR A 41 9.18 16.55 -3.01
CA THR A 41 8.87 16.76 -4.42
C THR A 41 9.55 15.71 -5.29
N ARG A 42 8.77 15.12 -6.20
CA ARG A 42 9.34 14.64 -7.47
C ARG A 42 9.31 15.78 -8.48
N ARG A 43 10.24 15.83 -9.45
CA ARG A 43 10.21 16.73 -10.62
C ARG A 43 11.13 16.21 -11.71
N GLU A 44 10.59 15.94 -12.90
CA GLU A 44 11.40 15.82 -14.10
C GLU A 44 11.79 17.22 -14.60
N VAL A 45 13.09 17.49 -14.77
CA VAL A 45 13.57 18.72 -15.41
C VAL A 45 13.60 18.48 -16.92
N SER A 46 12.52 18.88 -17.59
CA SER A 46 12.34 19.04 -19.04
C SER A 46 13.55 18.68 -19.94
N ASP A 47 13.61 17.43 -20.40
CA ASP A 47 14.16 17.09 -21.72
C ASP A 47 13.33 15.94 -22.30
N GLN A 48 12.34 16.30 -23.13
CA GLN A 48 11.40 15.38 -23.80
C GLN A 48 12.07 14.41 -24.80
N ARG A 49 13.39 14.17 -24.73
CA ARG A 49 14.15 13.40 -25.73
C ARG A 49 14.98 12.26 -25.15
N ARG A 50 14.81 11.87 -23.88
CA ARG A 50 15.49 10.69 -23.32
C ARG A 50 14.48 9.59 -23.02
N PRO A 51 14.84 8.30 -23.27
CA PRO A 51 13.93 7.20 -23.03
C PRO A 51 13.53 7.20 -21.55
N SER A 52 12.21 7.27 -21.37
CA SER A 52 11.44 7.07 -20.13
C SER A 52 12.13 6.15 -19.12
N GLY A 53 12.70 6.72 -18.07
CA GLY A 53 13.08 5.98 -16.87
C GLY A 53 11.82 5.51 -16.15
N HIS A 54 11.58 4.19 -16.12
CA HIS A 54 10.50 3.54 -15.37
C HIS A 54 10.68 3.74 -13.87
N CYS A 55 9.80 4.49 -13.20
CA CYS A 55 9.71 4.49 -11.74
C CYS A 55 8.38 3.85 -11.36
N CYS A 56 8.41 2.63 -10.86
CA CYS A 56 7.20 1.90 -10.46
C CYS A 56 7.31 1.55 -8.98
N GLY A 57 6.43 2.09 -8.15
CA GLY A 57 6.31 1.70 -6.73
C GLY A 57 7.11 2.59 -5.77
N SER A 58 6.44 3.37 -4.92
CA SER A 58 7.08 4.02 -3.76
C SER A 58 6.05 4.15 -2.64
N CYS A 59 6.50 4.07 -1.39
CA CYS A 59 5.61 4.18 -0.24
C CYS A 59 6.06 5.27 0.73
N TYR A 60 5.09 5.89 1.37
CA TYR A 60 5.28 6.85 2.44
C TYR A 60 4.44 6.40 3.62
N THR A 61 5.07 6.18 4.76
CA THR A 61 4.40 5.62 5.93
C THR A 61 4.73 6.46 7.15
N ALA A 62 3.73 6.84 7.96
CA ALA A 62 3.98 7.51 9.25
C ALA A 62 4.81 8.81 9.17
N ILE A 63 4.72 9.56 8.06
CA ILE A 63 5.37 10.87 7.96
C ILE A 63 4.53 11.97 8.61
N GLN A 64 5.18 13.00 9.16
CA GLN A 64 4.52 14.18 9.70
C GLN A 64 4.96 15.43 8.92
N VAL A 65 4.01 16.10 8.28
CA VAL A 65 4.27 17.24 7.39
C VAL A 65 3.49 18.46 7.85
N HIS A 66 4.21 19.49 8.32
CA HIS A 66 3.60 20.71 8.83
C HIS A 66 4.02 21.96 8.06
N ARG A 67 3.05 22.85 7.80
CA ARG A 67 3.28 24.24 7.37
C ARG A 67 4.06 24.38 6.06
N GLN A 68 3.69 23.60 5.05
CA GLN A 68 4.30 23.66 3.72
C GLN A 68 3.60 24.68 2.81
N LEU A 69 4.37 25.54 2.14
CA LEU A 69 3.84 26.68 1.37
C LEU A 69 3.16 26.26 0.05
N ILE A 70 3.54 25.14 -0.57
CA ILE A 70 3.00 24.68 -1.86
C ILE A 70 2.24 23.36 -1.68
N GLY A 71 2.87 22.37 -1.07
CA GLY A 71 2.29 21.04 -0.83
C GLY A 71 3.11 20.24 0.19
N GLY A 72 2.46 19.37 0.95
CA GLY A 72 3.15 18.41 1.81
C GLY A 72 3.96 17.41 0.99
N ILE A 73 3.30 16.72 0.07
CA ILE A 73 3.91 15.89 -0.97
C ILE A 73 3.51 16.43 -2.35
N LEU A 74 4.47 16.57 -3.27
CA LEU A 74 4.25 16.98 -4.67
C LEU A 74 4.64 15.86 -5.63
N LEU A 75 3.65 15.35 -6.36
CA LEU A 75 3.78 14.30 -7.38
C LEU A 75 3.55 14.91 -8.76
N ASN A 76 4.54 14.91 -9.67
CA ASN A 76 4.44 15.70 -10.91
C ASN A 76 5.08 15.08 -12.16
N ASP A 77 5.18 13.76 -12.21
CA ASP A 77 5.80 13.01 -13.29
C ASP A 77 4.84 11.91 -13.77
N TRP A 78 4.70 11.72 -15.09
CA TRP A 78 3.81 10.70 -15.68
C TRP A 78 4.08 9.29 -15.16
N ASN A 79 5.33 9.04 -14.78
CA ASN A 79 5.81 7.82 -14.19
C ASN A 79 5.86 7.88 -12.67
N THR A 80 5.09 8.78 -12.05
CA THR A 80 4.72 8.67 -10.64
C THR A 80 3.57 7.68 -10.55
N VAL A 81 3.84 6.42 -10.86
CA VAL A 81 2.85 5.34 -10.79
C VAL A 81 3.07 4.52 -9.52
N ASP A 82 1.96 4.10 -8.92
CA ASP A 82 1.94 3.19 -7.78
C ASP A 82 2.55 3.77 -6.48
N TRP A 83 2.06 4.95 -6.08
CA TRP A 83 2.48 5.59 -4.83
C TRP A 83 1.47 5.31 -3.71
N TRP A 84 1.93 4.77 -2.59
CA TRP A 84 1.07 4.49 -1.43
C TRP A 84 1.47 5.37 -0.25
N ILE A 85 0.59 6.31 0.11
CA ILE A 85 0.76 7.22 1.22
C ILE A 85 -0.18 6.76 2.33
N ARG A 86 0.38 6.38 3.48
CA ARG A 86 -0.38 5.76 4.56
C ARG A 86 0.03 6.26 5.93
N ASP A 87 -0.90 6.16 6.89
CA ASP A 87 -0.62 6.37 8.31
C ASP A 87 0.02 7.75 8.63
N SER A 88 -0.20 8.76 7.79
CA SER A 88 0.57 10.01 7.79
C SER A 88 -0.21 11.22 8.30
N LEU A 89 0.47 12.24 8.82
CA LEU A 89 -0.10 13.50 9.29
C LEU A 89 0.26 14.67 8.37
N PHE A 90 -0.74 15.41 7.89
CA PHE A 90 -0.61 16.64 7.13
C PHE A 90 -1.32 17.78 7.87
N GLU A 91 -0.57 18.79 8.31
CA GLU A 91 -1.12 19.86 9.16
C GLU A 91 -0.72 21.27 8.67
N HIS A 92 -1.71 22.15 8.49
CA HIS A 92 -1.51 23.55 8.10
C HIS A 92 -0.72 23.73 6.79
N ASN A 93 -0.88 22.82 5.83
CA ASN A 93 -0.22 22.91 4.53
C ASN A 93 -1.05 23.74 3.56
N ASN A 94 -0.47 24.22 2.45
CA ASN A 94 -1.30 24.74 1.36
C ASN A 94 -2.17 23.61 0.78
N ASN A 95 -1.53 22.58 0.24
CA ASN A 95 -2.15 21.27 0.03
C ASN A 95 -1.44 20.21 0.87
N GLY A 96 -2.16 19.24 1.43
CA GLY A 96 -1.50 18.09 2.08
C GLY A 96 -0.73 17.27 1.05
N ILE A 97 -1.41 16.85 -0.01
CA ILE A 97 -0.87 16.14 -1.16
C ILE A 97 -1.29 16.87 -2.43
N LYS A 98 -0.35 17.07 -3.33
CA LYS A 98 -0.57 17.68 -4.64
C LYS A 98 -0.06 16.75 -5.74
N GLY A 99 -0.97 16.03 -6.36
CA GLY A 99 -0.76 15.30 -7.61
C GLY A 99 -1.03 16.19 -8.81
N GLU A 100 0.01 16.55 -9.54
CA GLU A 100 -0.12 17.13 -10.88
C GLU A 100 -0.45 16.04 -11.90
N ILE A 101 0.17 14.86 -11.77
CA ILE A 101 0.01 13.73 -12.70
C ILE A 101 0.46 12.39 -12.08
N GLY A 102 0.05 11.25 -12.64
CA GLY A 102 0.43 9.90 -12.17
C GLY A 102 -0.68 9.14 -11.43
N VAL A 103 -0.32 8.18 -10.58
CA VAL A 103 -1.20 7.31 -9.77
C VAL A 103 -0.71 7.31 -8.33
N PHE A 104 -1.61 7.60 -7.39
CA PHE A 104 -1.30 7.51 -5.96
C PHE A 104 -2.53 7.13 -5.15
N HIS A 105 -2.28 6.57 -3.98
CA HIS A 105 -3.26 6.09 -3.02
C HIS A 105 -2.97 6.74 -1.67
N VAL A 106 -4.02 7.08 -0.94
CA VAL A 106 -3.92 7.69 0.38
C VAL A 106 -4.82 6.91 1.33
N SER A 107 -4.24 6.28 2.33
CA SER A 107 -5.00 5.56 3.34
C SER A 107 -4.65 5.94 4.77
N ASP A 108 -5.62 5.83 5.67
CA ASP A 108 -5.40 5.85 7.12
C ASP A 108 -4.63 7.11 7.59
N SER A 109 -4.75 8.23 6.86
CA SER A 109 -3.97 9.45 7.08
C SER A 109 -4.84 10.58 7.65
N VAL A 110 -4.20 11.50 8.37
CA VAL A 110 -4.82 12.65 9.03
C VAL A 110 -4.45 13.94 8.33
N PHE A 111 -5.45 14.73 7.95
CA PHE A 111 -5.31 16.05 7.37
C PHE A 111 -6.00 17.11 8.23
N LYS A 112 -5.33 18.24 8.43
CA LYS A 112 -5.78 19.29 9.35
C LYS A 112 -5.47 20.67 8.81
N ASN A 113 -6.50 21.48 8.65
CA ASN A 113 -6.41 22.92 8.40
C ASN A 113 -5.53 23.29 7.18
N SER A 114 -5.61 22.53 6.09
CA SER A 114 -4.95 22.91 4.84
C SER A 114 -5.61 24.16 4.26
N THR A 115 -4.85 25.10 3.68
CA THR A 115 -5.42 26.38 3.21
C THR A 115 -6.07 26.31 1.83
N SER A 116 -5.56 25.46 0.93
CA SER A 116 -6.10 25.23 -0.42
C SER A 116 -6.87 23.92 -0.53
N GLY A 117 -6.57 22.92 0.30
CA GLY A 117 -7.29 21.63 0.36
C GLY A 117 -6.35 20.47 0.61
N ASP A 118 -6.84 19.35 1.14
CA ASP A 118 -5.98 18.26 1.59
C ASP A 118 -5.34 17.51 0.44
N ILE A 119 -6.12 17.11 -0.56
CA ILE A 119 -5.64 16.34 -1.72
C ILE A 119 -6.08 17.06 -3.00
N LEU A 120 -5.11 17.49 -3.81
CA LEU A 120 -5.34 17.99 -5.17
C LEU A 120 -4.81 16.97 -6.17
N ALA A 121 -5.65 16.52 -7.10
CA ALA A 121 -5.27 15.57 -8.16
C ALA A 121 -5.67 16.11 -9.54
N ARG A 122 -4.72 16.60 -10.33
CA ARG A 122 -5.04 17.29 -11.60
C ARG A 122 -5.29 16.33 -12.75
N ASP A 123 -4.25 15.66 -13.23
CA ASP A 123 -4.30 14.75 -14.37
C ASP A 123 -3.88 13.33 -13.92
N ASN A 124 -4.41 12.87 -12.79
CA ASN A 124 -4.11 11.54 -12.24
C ASN A 124 -5.08 10.48 -12.78
N PHE A 125 -4.61 9.23 -12.90
CA PHE A 125 -5.40 8.15 -13.50
C PHE A 125 -6.32 7.43 -12.51
N PHE A 126 -5.74 6.61 -11.63
CA PHE A 126 -6.47 5.81 -10.64
C PHE A 126 -6.03 6.20 -9.24
N MET A 127 -6.97 6.28 -8.29
CA MET A 127 -6.69 6.64 -6.90
C MET A 127 -7.63 5.91 -5.93
N GLY A 128 -7.05 5.48 -4.81
CA GLY A 128 -7.78 5.02 -3.63
C GLY A 128 -7.59 5.98 -2.49
N LEU A 129 -8.68 6.59 -2.00
CA LEU A 129 -8.67 7.49 -0.84
C LEU A 129 -9.49 6.83 0.27
N ARG A 130 -8.82 6.23 1.28
CA ARG A 130 -9.45 5.31 2.23
C ARG A 130 -9.19 5.65 3.68
N ASN A 131 -10.22 5.58 4.52
CA ASN A 131 -10.06 5.66 5.98
C ASN A 131 -9.33 6.93 6.45
N ASN A 132 -9.33 8.00 5.65
CA ASN A 132 -8.63 9.22 6.01
C ASN A 132 -9.52 10.05 6.94
N TYR A 133 -8.87 10.81 7.80
CA TYR A 133 -9.51 11.82 8.63
C TYR A 133 -9.10 13.20 8.15
N SER A 134 -10.06 14.05 7.82
CA SER A 134 -9.83 15.45 7.44
C SER A 134 -10.60 16.37 8.36
N ILE A 135 -9.99 17.46 8.82
CA ILE A 135 -10.70 18.50 9.58
C ILE A 135 -10.25 19.92 9.23
N GLY A 136 -11.22 20.81 9.04
CA GLY A 136 -11.01 22.26 8.93
C GLY A 136 -10.43 22.76 7.59
N SER A 137 -10.20 21.87 6.63
CA SER A 137 -9.76 22.21 5.27
C SER A 137 -10.95 22.58 4.37
N PRO A 138 -10.78 23.41 3.33
CA PRO A 138 -11.87 23.73 2.41
C PRO A 138 -12.33 22.53 1.57
N TYR A 139 -11.36 21.75 1.10
CA TYR A 139 -11.56 20.52 0.34
C TYR A 139 -10.77 19.40 1.00
N PHE A 140 -11.36 18.22 1.16
CA PHE A 140 -10.60 17.00 1.39
C PHE A 140 -9.98 16.50 0.08
N TYR A 141 -10.78 16.45 -0.98
CA TYR A 141 -10.33 15.99 -2.29
C TYR A 141 -10.87 16.89 -3.38
N GLN A 142 -9.98 17.38 -4.24
CA GLN A 142 -10.33 18.14 -5.42
C GLN A 142 -9.56 17.65 -6.63
N THR A 143 -10.25 17.55 -7.76
CA THR A 143 -9.57 17.41 -9.04
C THR A 143 -9.14 18.79 -9.56
N GLY A 144 -8.32 18.81 -10.61
CA GLY A 144 -7.90 20.03 -11.30
C GLY A 144 -9.03 20.79 -12.00
N ARG A 145 -8.72 21.43 -13.13
CA ARG A 145 -9.71 22.09 -13.99
C ARG A 145 -10.71 21.08 -14.56
N LEU A 146 -11.82 21.57 -15.12
CA LEU A 146 -12.72 20.74 -15.92
C LEU A 146 -11.97 20.11 -17.10
N VAL A 147 -12.07 18.80 -17.25
CA VAL A 147 -11.40 18.01 -18.30
C VAL A 147 -12.33 16.95 -18.89
N SER A 148 -11.96 16.40 -20.05
CA SER A 148 -12.61 15.24 -20.68
C SER A 148 -11.90 13.91 -20.37
N THR A 149 -10.71 13.96 -19.77
CA THR A 149 -9.94 12.76 -19.40
C THR A 149 -10.49 12.12 -18.14
N PRO A 150 -10.85 10.82 -18.16
CA PRO A 150 -11.37 10.11 -17.00
C PRO A 150 -10.31 10.01 -15.91
N GLN A 151 -10.76 10.16 -14.66
CA GLN A 151 -9.96 9.97 -13.46
C GLN A 151 -10.76 9.10 -12.52
N LEU A 152 -10.25 7.89 -12.30
CA LEU A 152 -10.88 6.86 -11.52
C LEU A 152 -10.55 7.08 -10.05
N ALA A 153 -11.56 7.20 -9.21
CA ALA A 153 -11.36 7.36 -7.78
C ALA A 153 -12.33 6.49 -6.99
N THR A 154 -11.81 5.76 -6.01
CA THR A 154 -12.65 5.21 -4.93
C THR A 154 -12.34 5.98 -3.67
N ILE A 155 -13.35 6.62 -3.11
CA ILE A 155 -13.29 7.42 -1.89
C ILE A 155 -14.14 6.69 -0.86
N GLN A 156 -13.50 6.05 0.10
CA GLN A 156 -14.16 5.09 0.99
C GLN A 156 -13.84 5.34 2.46
N ASN A 157 -14.87 5.31 3.30
CA ASN A 157 -14.78 5.34 4.76
C ASN A 157 -13.94 6.51 5.30
N ASN A 158 -13.92 7.64 4.58
CA ASN A 158 -13.24 8.84 5.05
C ASN A 158 -14.16 9.60 6.02
N THR A 159 -13.57 10.15 7.07
CA THR A 159 -14.23 11.06 8.01
C THR A 159 -13.76 12.48 7.72
N ILE A 160 -14.64 13.31 7.16
CA ILE A 160 -14.31 14.68 6.74
C ILE A 160 -15.16 15.63 7.56
N LEU A 161 -14.52 16.39 8.44
CA LEU A 161 -15.19 17.24 9.40
C LEU A 161 -14.90 18.72 9.16
N ASP A 162 -15.94 19.52 9.29
CA ASP A 162 -15.85 20.98 9.25
C ASP A 162 -15.21 21.52 7.97
N ALA A 163 -15.58 20.91 6.83
CA ALA A 163 -15.18 21.42 5.52
C ALA A 163 -15.66 22.86 5.34
N THR A 164 -14.73 23.77 5.02
CA THR A 164 -15.05 25.21 4.88
C THR A 164 -15.60 25.56 3.49
N ASP A 165 -15.52 24.61 2.54
CA ASP A 165 -16.17 24.67 1.23
C ASP A 165 -16.82 23.31 0.88
N THR A 166 -16.93 22.98 -0.40
CA THR A 166 -17.36 21.67 -0.90
C THR A 166 -16.28 20.64 -0.59
N ALA A 167 -16.53 19.74 0.37
CA ALA A 167 -15.53 18.78 0.84
C ALA A 167 -14.90 17.94 -0.28
N ILE A 168 -15.68 17.51 -1.26
CA ILE A 168 -15.21 16.72 -2.40
C ILE A 168 -15.62 17.40 -3.71
N GLN A 169 -14.65 17.75 -4.56
CA GLN A 169 -14.90 18.37 -5.85
C GLN A 169 -14.27 17.59 -6.99
N ILE A 170 -15.12 17.00 -7.83
CA ILE A 170 -14.71 16.21 -8.99
C ILE A 170 -15.15 16.94 -10.25
N LYS A 171 -14.15 17.35 -11.03
CA LYS A 171 -14.22 18.09 -12.31
C LYS A 171 -13.74 17.23 -13.49
N SER A 172 -13.75 15.92 -13.32
CA SER A 172 -13.39 14.90 -14.31
C SER A 172 -14.52 13.85 -14.43
N PRO A 173 -14.66 13.18 -15.58
CA PRO A 173 -15.78 12.27 -15.83
C PRO A 173 -15.77 10.95 -15.01
N GLY A 174 -14.81 10.70 -14.10
CA GLY A 174 -14.80 9.44 -13.34
C GLY A 174 -14.44 8.21 -14.20
N PRO A 175 -14.87 6.98 -13.82
CA PRO A 175 -15.85 6.66 -12.78
C PRO A 175 -15.36 6.93 -11.35
N VAL A 176 -16.30 7.33 -10.48
CA VAL A 176 -16.02 7.55 -9.05
C VAL A 176 -16.98 6.72 -8.19
N THR A 177 -16.44 6.12 -7.13
CA THR A 177 -17.21 5.46 -6.08
C THR A 177 -17.02 6.18 -4.74
N LEU A 178 -18.13 6.54 -4.09
CA LEU A 178 -18.19 7.12 -2.74
C LEU A 178 -18.82 6.12 -1.80
N LEU A 179 -18.05 5.51 -0.91
CA LEU A 179 -18.51 4.43 -0.05
C LEU A 179 -18.36 4.81 1.42
N ASP A 180 -19.43 4.78 2.20
CA ASP A 180 -19.40 4.88 3.67
C ASP A 180 -18.65 6.10 4.22
N ASN A 181 -18.59 7.21 3.48
CA ASN A 181 -17.93 8.41 3.97
C ASN A 181 -18.84 9.17 4.93
N THR A 182 -18.26 9.76 5.98
CA THR A 182 -18.95 10.67 6.88
C THR A 182 -18.45 12.09 6.63
N ILE A 183 -19.33 12.97 6.13
CA ILE A 183 -18.97 14.34 5.74
C ILE A 183 -19.81 15.36 6.49
N ARG A 184 -19.13 16.17 7.30
CA ARG A 184 -19.71 17.28 8.05
C ARG A 184 -19.19 18.61 7.52
N ASN A 185 -20.08 19.46 7.03
CA ASN A 185 -19.72 20.82 6.65
C ASN A 185 -19.45 21.68 7.90
N SER A 186 -18.60 22.69 7.76
CA SER A 186 -18.40 23.71 8.80
C SER A 186 -19.70 24.46 9.11
N ALA A 187 -19.77 25.05 10.30
CA ALA A 187 -20.95 25.81 10.71
C ALA A 187 -21.22 26.96 9.72
N GLY A 188 -22.46 27.07 9.23
CA GLY A 188 -22.86 28.07 8.23
C GLY A 188 -22.54 27.71 6.77
N ASN A 189 -21.77 26.65 6.50
CA ASN A 189 -21.52 26.19 5.15
C ASN A 189 -22.66 25.30 4.62
N SER A 190 -23.55 25.88 3.82
CA SER A 190 -24.69 25.19 3.20
C SER A 190 -24.42 24.68 1.78
N LYS A 191 -23.18 24.71 1.29
CA LYS A 191 -22.82 24.17 -0.03
C LYS A 191 -23.03 22.65 -0.05
N PRO A 192 -23.24 22.04 -1.23
CA PRO A 192 -23.15 20.59 -1.37
C PRO A 192 -21.81 20.08 -0.80
N ALA A 193 -21.84 18.92 -0.14
CA ALA A 193 -20.63 18.27 0.36
C ALA A 193 -19.79 17.69 -0.79
N VAL A 194 -20.45 17.27 -1.87
CA VAL A 194 -19.84 16.70 -3.06
C VAL A 194 -20.33 17.43 -4.30
N THR A 195 -19.40 17.77 -5.20
CA THR A 195 -19.73 18.17 -6.57
C THR A 195 -19.07 17.21 -7.56
N PHE A 196 -19.81 16.80 -8.59
CA PHE A 196 -19.33 15.89 -9.63
C PHE A 196 -19.75 16.38 -11.02
N GLY A 197 -18.78 16.52 -11.93
CA GLY A 197 -19.02 16.86 -13.33
C GLY A 197 -17.72 16.85 -14.13
N GLY A 198 -17.82 16.87 -15.46
CA GLY A 198 -16.69 16.90 -16.38
C GLY A 198 -17.12 17.36 -17.76
N LEU A 199 -16.18 17.50 -18.70
CA LEU A 199 -16.49 17.89 -20.09
C LEU A 199 -16.97 16.70 -20.95
N SER A 200 -17.21 15.55 -20.35
CA SER A 200 -17.59 14.29 -21.01
C SER A 200 -18.43 13.43 -20.08
N PRO A 201 -19.14 12.41 -20.59
CA PRO A 201 -20.00 11.57 -19.76
C PRO A 201 -19.27 10.88 -18.62
N GLY A 202 -19.83 10.94 -17.43
CA GLY A 202 -19.23 10.36 -16.24
C GLY A 202 -20.16 9.52 -15.38
N ASN A 203 -19.59 8.80 -14.42
CA ASN A 203 -20.34 7.91 -13.53
C ASN A 203 -19.95 8.15 -12.07
N LEU A 204 -20.95 8.37 -11.22
CA LEU A 204 -20.80 8.41 -9.77
C LEU A 204 -21.71 7.35 -9.14
N VAL A 205 -21.14 6.52 -8.27
CA VAL A 205 -21.89 5.62 -7.39
C VAL A 205 -21.62 6.02 -5.95
N ALA A 206 -22.66 6.36 -5.20
CA ALA A 206 -22.61 6.70 -3.78
C ALA A 206 -23.38 5.66 -2.97
N VAL A 207 -22.73 5.01 -2.01
CA VAL A 207 -23.33 4.00 -1.13
C VAL A 207 -22.99 4.29 0.33
N GLY A 208 -23.99 4.30 1.22
CA GLY A 208 -23.77 4.31 2.67
C GLY A 208 -23.19 5.60 3.26
N ASN A 209 -23.17 6.70 2.51
CA ASN A 209 -22.55 7.95 2.97
C ASN A 209 -23.44 8.69 3.98
N THR A 210 -22.85 9.40 4.93
CA THR A 210 -23.56 10.25 5.90
C THR A 210 -23.14 11.70 5.74
N PHE A 211 -24.11 12.61 5.58
CA PHE A 211 -23.85 14.04 5.36
C PHE A 211 -24.52 14.93 6.40
N SER A 212 -23.94 16.12 6.65
CA SER A 212 -24.58 17.14 7.51
C SER A 212 -25.48 18.13 6.78
N VAL A 213 -25.64 18.00 5.46
CA VAL A 213 -26.38 18.94 4.60
C VAL A 213 -27.43 18.22 3.77
N GLN A 214 -28.57 18.88 3.53
CA GLN A 214 -29.76 18.26 2.92
C GLN A 214 -29.64 17.90 1.44
N ASN A 215 -28.87 18.68 0.66
CA ASN A 215 -28.59 18.40 -0.75
C ASN A 215 -27.09 18.11 -0.90
N PRO A 216 -26.62 16.94 -0.41
CA PRO A 216 -25.20 16.70 -0.20
C PRO A 216 -24.41 16.52 -1.48
N ILE A 217 -25.04 15.99 -2.53
CA ILE A 217 -24.36 15.68 -3.79
C ILE A 217 -24.99 16.52 -4.90
N LYS A 218 -24.15 17.32 -5.58
CA LYS A 218 -24.53 18.06 -6.78
C LYS A 218 -23.85 17.45 -7.99
N ILE A 219 -24.66 16.94 -8.92
CA ILE A 219 -24.22 16.41 -10.20
C ILE A 219 -24.38 17.48 -11.28
N ASP A 220 -23.37 17.67 -12.12
CA ASP A 220 -23.51 18.44 -13.36
C ASP A 220 -24.48 17.70 -14.29
N PRO A 221 -25.60 18.33 -14.71
CA PRO A 221 -26.65 17.65 -15.48
C PRO A 221 -26.19 17.18 -16.87
N VAL A 222 -25.03 17.63 -17.35
CA VAL A 222 -24.55 17.32 -18.69
C VAL A 222 -23.76 16.01 -18.68
N TYR A 223 -24.38 14.95 -19.21
CA TYR A 223 -23.79 13.64 -19.52
C TYR A 223 -23.44 12.70 -18.35
N ASN A 224 -23.88 12.96 -17.11
CA ASN A 224 -23.50 12.13 -15.96
C ASN A 224 -24.57 11.12 -15.54
N ARG A 225 -24.14 9.89 -15.20
CA ARG A 225 -24.97 8.87 -14.55
C ARG A 225 -24.66 8.84 -13.06
N PHE A 226 -25.70 8.76 -12.25
CA PHE A 226 -25.59 8.79 -10.80
C PHE A 226 -26.46 7.69 -10.18
N LEU A 227 -25.87 6.93 -9.26
CA LEU A 227 -26.56 5.98 -8.40
C LEU A 227 -26.27 6.35 -6.96
N GLU A 228 -27.32 6.50 -6.16
CA GLU A 228 -27.25 6.76 -4.72
C GLU A 228 -28.04 5.71 -3.98
N LEU A 229 -27.39 5.04 -3.02
CA LEU A 229 -27.96 3.98 -2.20
C LEU A 229 -27.58 4.21 -0.75
N ASP A 230 -28.54 4.07 0.17
CA ASP A 230 -28.30 4.09 1.61
C ASP A 230 -27.54 5.33 2.15
N THR A 231 -27.59 6.46 1.44
CA THR A 231 -27.10 7.74 1.95
C THR A 231 -28.05 8.28 3.00
N SER A 232 -27.49 8.85 4.08
CA SER A 232 -28.26 9.53 5.12
C SER A 232 -27.82 10.98 5.33
N VAL A 233 -28.75 11.80 5.82
CA VAL A 233 -28.47 13.15 6.31
C VAL A 233 -28.72 13.17 7.82
N ALA A 234 -27.74 13.68 8.56
CA ALA A 234 -27.81 13.80 10.02
C ALA A 234 -27.53 15.25 10.44
N ASP A 235 -28.09 15.67 11.58
CA ASP A 235 -27.76 16.97 12.16
C ASP A 235 -26.25 17.11 12.37
N ARG A 236 -25.71 18.30 12.09
CA ARG A 236 -24.27 18.58 12.25
C ARG A 236 -23.74 18.19 13.63
N SER A 237 -24.53 18.42 14.68
CA SER A 237 -24.16 18.11 16.07
C SER A 237 -24.17 16.60 16.39
N LYS A 238 -24.81 15.77 15.57
CA LYS A 238 -24.87 14.31 15.72
C LYS A 238 -23.71 13.60 15.05
N ILE A 239 -23.10 14.21 14.03
CA ILE A 239 -21.87 13.71 13.44
C ILE A 239 -20.70 14.10 14.35
N VAL A 240 -20.33 13.21 15.25
CA VAL A 240 -19.20 13.39 16.18
C VAL A 240 -18.19 12.27 15.91
N ALA A 241 -16.96 12.63 15.59
CA ALA A 241 -15.85 11.70 15.47
C ALA A 241 -14.59 12.32 16.06
N SER A 242 -13.73 11.47 16.61
CA SER A 242 -12.42 11.84 17.11
C SER A 242 -11.37 11.64 16.03
N GLN A 243 -10.34 12.50 16.03
CA GLN A 243 -9.16 12.25 15.23
C GLN A 243 -8.57 10.87 15.59
N PRO A 244 -8.24 10.03 14.59
CA PRO A 244 -7.60 8.75 14.84
C PRO A 244 -6.19 8.95 15.40
N VAL A 245 -5.75 7.98 16.21
CA VAL A 245 -4.37 7.91 16.69
C VAL A 245 -3.53 7.27 15.59
N LEU A 246 -2.64 8.06 14.99
CA LEU A 246 -1.66 7.53 14.05
C LEU A 246 -0.65 6.62 14.77
N PRO A 247 -0.04 5.66 14.05
CA PRO A 247 1.07 4.89 14.59
C PRO A 247 2.13 5.81 15.20
N PRO A 248 2.66 5.49 16.39
CA PRO A 248 3.75 6.26 16.95
C PRO A 248 4.99 6.08 16.07
N MET A 249 5.84 7.11 16.03
CA MET A 249 7.18 7.00 15.47
C MET A 249 7.88 5.78 16.09
N PRO A 250 8.43 4.86 15.29
CA PRO A 250 9.14 3.69 15.77
C PRO A 250 10.26 4.10 16.70
N LYS A 251 10.37 3.38 17.81
CA LYS A 251 11.53 3.48 18.69
C LYS A 251 12.71 2.78 18.00
N GLN A 252 13.91 3.28 18.24
CA GLN A 252 15.13 2.59 17.83
C GLN A 252 15.06 1.12 18.27
N ALA A 253 15.34 0.20 17.34
CA ALA A 253 15.32 -1.22 17.64
C ALA A 253 16.42 -1.53 18.69
N THR A 254 16.00 -2.13 19.80
CA THR A 254 16.88 -2.68 20.84
C THR A 254 17.00 -4.19 20.75
N ALA A 255 16.34 -4.80 19.76
CA ALA A 255 16.37 -6.22 19.50
C ALA A 255 17.81 -6.67 19.15
N PRO A 256 18.23 -7.88 19.56
CA PRO A 256 19.48 -8.47 19.11
C PRO A 256 19.51 -8.55 17.58
N VAL A 257 20.61 -8.09 16.97
CA VAL A 257 20.84 -8.17 15.51
C VAL A 257 21.90 -9.23 15.23
N ILE A 258 21.59 -10.13 14.30
CA ILE A 258 22.50 -11.15 13.78
C ILE A 258 22.68 -10.88 12.30
N GLU A 259 23.88 -10.45 11.95
CA GLU A 259 24.30 -10.28 10.55
C GLU A 259 24.58 -11.64 9.91
N VAL A 260 24.09 -11.84 8.69
CA VAL A 260 24.45 -12.99 7.85
C VAL A 260 25.85 -12.77 7.28
N ASP A 261 26.73 -13.74 7.46
CA ASP A 261 28.17 -13.60 7.20
C ASP A 261 28.63 -14.05 5.81
N ALA A 262 27.76 -14.72 5.04
CA ALA A 262 28.06 -15.17 3.69
C ALA A 262 26.84 -15.16 2.77
N LEU A 263 27.08 -14.97 1.47
CA LEU A 263 26.04 -14.93 0.42
C LEU A 263 25.51 -16.31 0.04
N THR A 264 25.13 -17.12 1.02
CA THR A 264 24.60 -18.48 0.83
C THR A 264 23.35 -18.70 1.68
N GLY A 265 22.40 -19.51 1.19
CA GLY A 265 21.21 -19.89 1.95
C GLY A 265 21.55 -20.64 3.24
N ALA A 266 22.67 -21.38 3.28
CA ALA A 266 23.12 -22.07 4.49
C ALA A 266 23.55 -21.10 5.60
N SER A 267 24.22 -19.99 5.26
CA SER A 267 24.56 -18.94 6.22
C SER A 267 23.30 -18.21 6.73
N VAL A 268 22.34 -17.94 5.84
CA VAL A 268 21.02 -17.39 6.25
C VAL A 268 20.31 -18.32 7.22
N GLN A 269 20.27 -19.63 6.93
CA GLN A 269 19.66 -20.61 7.83
C GLN A 269 20.39 -20.68 9.18
N ALA A 270 21.73 -20.70 9.19
CA ALA A 270 22.50 -20.73 10.42
C ALA A 270 22.27 -19.48 11.29
N ALA A 271 22.09 -18.31 10.67
CA ALA A 271 21.74 -17.08 11.37
C ALA A 271 20.31 -17.14 11.97
N ILE A 272 19.34 -17.71 11.24
CA ILE A 272 17.99 -17.98 11.76
C ILE A 272 18.05 -18.94 12.95
N ASP A 273 18.75 -20.06 12.82
CA ASP A 273 18.87 -21.07 13.87
C ASP A 273 19.53 -20.48 15.12
N ARG A 274 20.53 -19.61 14.93
CA ARG A 274 21.16 -18.84 16.01
C ARG A 274 20.17 -17.87 16.68
N ALA A 275 19.40 -17.12 15.88
CA ALA A 275 18.42 -16.17 16.39
C ALA A 275 17.38 -16.86 17.27
N VAL A 276 16.85 -17.98 16.79
CA VAL A 276 15.84 -18.77 17.51
C VAL A 276 16.43 -19.37 18.78
N ARG A 277 17.62 -19.98 18.70
CA ARG A 277 18.24 -20.64 19.85
C ARG A 277 18.64 -19.66 20.96
N ASP A 278 19.23 -18.52 20.59
CA ASP A 278 19.90 -17.65 21.55
C ASP A 278 19.02 -16.46 21.99
N TYR A 279 17.99 -16.10 21.20
CA TYR A 279 17.23 -14.85 21.39
C TYR A 279 15.70 -14.98 21.23
N SER A 280 15.13 -16.19 21.21
CA SER A 280 13.67 -16.37 21.16
C SER A 280 12.95 -15.56 22.25
N GLY A 281 11.85 -14.91 21.88
CA GLY A 281 11.05 -14.04 22.76
C GLY A 281 11.58 -12.60 22.87
N GLN A 282 12.73 -12.31 22.24
CA GLN A 282 13.32 -10.96 22.18
C GLN A 282 13.14 -10.30 20.81
N ARG A 283 12.35 -10.92 19.91
CA ARG A 283 12.11 -10.49 18.53
C ARG A 283 13.42 -10.19 17.76
N PRO A 284 14.39 -11.11 17.73
CA PRO A 284 15.70 -10.88 17.14
C PRO A 284 15.60 -10.58 15.64
N ILE A 285 16.53 -9.78 15.15
CA ILE A 285 16.62 -9.41 13.74
C ILE A 285 17.75 -10.24 13.12
N VAL A 286 17.42 -11.04 12.10
CA VAL A 286 18.40 -11.60 11.18
C VAL A 286 18.49 -10.65 10.00
N HIS A 287 19.63 -9.98 9.87
CA HIS A 287 19.87 -8.99 8.84
C HIS A 287 20.66 -9.61 7.69
N LEU A 288 20.17 -9.39 6.46
CA LEU A 288 20.79 -9.81 5.22
C LEU A 288 21.38 -8.58 4.55
N PRO A 289 22.70 -8.32 4.69
CA PRO A 289 23.36 -7.28 3.94
C PRO A 289 23.10 -7.40 2.43
N ALA A 290 23.19 -6.28 1.71
CA ALA A 290 23.06 -6.27 0.26
C ALA A 290 23.94 -7.35 -0.40
N GLY A 291 23.32 -8.18 -1.25
CA GLY A 291 23.97 -9.28 -1.94
C GLY A 291 22.99 -10.29 -2.52
N ASN A 292 23.51 -11.17 -3.38
CA ASN A 292 22.75 -12.26 -3.99
C ASN A 292 23.10 -13.60 -3.35
N TYR A 293 22.23 -14.08 -2.47
CA TYR A 293 22.39 -15.30 -1.69
C TYR A 293 21.97 -16.52 -2.51
N GLY A 294 22.90 -17.43 -2.76
CA GLY A 294 22.61 -18.69 -3.45
C GLY A 294 21.89 -19.68 -2.52
N VAL A 295 20.63 -20.02 -2.82
CA VAL A 295 19.78 -20.87 -1.99
C VAL A 295 19.59 -22.24 -2.64
N SER A 296 20.31 -23.26 -2.16
CA SER A 296 20.23 -24.63 -2.68
C SER A 296 19.19 -25.52 -1.97
N SER A 297 18.67 -25.06 -0.84
CA SER A 297 17.65 -25.72 -0.03
C SER A 297 16.76 -24.66 0.63
N THR A 298 15.52 -25.02 0.94
CA THR A 298 14.53 -24.09 1.52
C THR A 298 15.05 -23.49 2.82
N ILE A 299 15.06 -22.16 2.89
CA ILE A 299 15.29 -21.44 4.13
C ILE A 299 14.00 -21.52 4.95
N SER A 300 14.11 -22.01 6.18
CA SER A 300 12.97 -22.28 7.05
C SER A 300 13.04 -21.40 8.29
N ILE A 301 12.00 -20.59 8.50
CA ILE A 301 11.71 -19.96 9.79
C ILE A 301 10.91 -20.98 10.59
N PRO A 302 11.46 -21.56 11.68
CA PRO A 302 10.84 -22.67 12.37
C PRO A 302 9.64 -22.25 13.23
N PRO A 303 8.79 -23.20 13.66
CA PRO A 303 7.76 -22.96 14.66
C PRO A 303 8.30 -22.32 15.94
N GLY A 304 7.47 -21.54 16.63
CA GLY A 304 7.81 -20.79 17.83
C GLY A 304 8.63 -19.52 17.59
N SER A 305 8.91 -19.16 16.33
CA SER A 305 9.74 -18.00 16.00
C SER A 305 8.99 -16.67 16.13
N ASP A 306 9.64 -15.68 16.73
CA ASP A 306 9.23 -14.27 16.76
C ASP A 306 10.24 -13.35 16.04
N LEU A 307 11.16 -13.94 15.27
CA LEU A 307 12.25 -13.25 14.59
C LEU A 307 11.76 -12.37 13.43
N ARG A 308 12.59 -11.39 13.07
CA ARG A 308 12.45 -10.56 11.87
C ARG A 308 13.57 -10.88 10.91
N LEU A 309 13.22 -11.24 9.68
CA LEU A 309 14.17 -11.42 8.58
C LEU A 309 14.15 -10.14 7.72
N VAL A 310 15.25 -9.39 7.71
CA VAL A 310 15.30 -8.04 7.13
C VAL A 310 16.46 -7.93 6.14
N GLY A 311 16.23 -7.32 4.98
CA GLY A 311 17.28 -6.99 4.01
C GLY A 311 17.50 -5.49 3.84
N ASP A 312 18.31 -5.11 2.86
CA ASP A 312 18.72 -3.72 2.56
C ASP A 312 17.94 -3.10 1.38
N VAL A 313 16.84 -3.73 0.92
CA VAL A 313 15.80 -3.29 -0.06
C VAL A 313 15.32 -4.51 -0.86
N GLY A 314 14.01 -4.75 -0.90
CA GLY A 314 13.43 -5.94 -1.55
C GLY A 314 12.89 -5.74 -2.97
N TYR A 315 12.70 -4.49 -3.42
CA TYR A 315 12.00 -4.18 -4.66
C TYR A 315 12.97 -3.96 -5.86
N LEU A 316 12.50 -4.09 -7.12
CA LEU A 316 13.25 -3.89 -8.39
C LEU A 316 14.70 -4.42 -8.41
N ASP A 317 14.83 -5.75 -8.48
CA ASP A 317 16.07 -6.55 -8.46
C ASP A 317 16.74 -6.73 -7.11
N GLY A 318 16.28 -5.99 -6.08
CA GLY A 318 16.55 -6.19 -4.66
C GLY A 318 18.02 -6.06 -4.28
N ALA A 319 18.34 -5.17 -3.33
CA ALA A 319 19.69 -5.12 -2.76
C ALA A 319 20.02 -6.45 -2.06
N SER A 320 19.08 -6.98 -1.28
CA SER A 320 19.20 -8.29 -0.62
C SER A 320 18.32 -9.31 -1.34
N ARG A 321 18.94 -10.28 -2.01
CA ARG A 321 18.26 -11.23 -2.88
C ARG A 321 18.52 -12.68 -2.49
N LEU A 322 17.46 -13.44 -2.23
CA LEU A 322 17.50 -14.90 -2.10
C LEU A 322 17.22 -15.53 -3.47
N SER A 323 18.24 -16.13 -4.10
CA SER A 323 18.10 -16.76 -5.42
C SER A 323 18.13 -18.28 -5.32
N TRP A 324 17.04 -18.94 -5.73
CA TRP A 324 17.00 -20.39 -5.79
C TRP A 324 18.04 -20.97 -6.76
N ARG A 325 18.72 -22.01 -6.27
CA ARG A 325 19.73 -22.84 -6.93
C ARG A 325 19.51 -24.33 -6.64
N GLY A 326 18.45 -24.66 -5.90
CA GLY A 326 18.14 -26.03 -5.48
C GLY A 326 17.47 -26.86 -6.58
N ALA A 327 17.04 -28.06 -6.20
CA ALA A 327 16.29 -28.96 -7.07
C ALA A 327 14.91 -28.39 -7.47
N GLN A 328 14.23 -29.05 -8.41
CA GLN A 328 12.84 -28.74 -8.75
C GLN A 328 11.91 -29.05 -7.58
N ASN A 329 10.86 -28.24 -7.42
CA ASN A 329 9.84 -28.31 -6.37
C ASN A 329 10.34 -27.92 -4.97
N GLY A 330 9.67 -26.95 -4.35
CA GLY A 330 10.01 -26.40 -3.04
C GLY A 330 9.63 -24.92 -2.95
N SER A 331 9.93 -24.30 -1.81
CA SER A 331 9.91 -22.83 -1.67
C SER A 331 11.30 -22.30 -1.36
N VAL A 332 11.58 -21.07 -1.78
CA VAL A 332 12.83 -20.39 -1.39
C VAL A 332 12.82 -20.11 0.10
N LEU A 333 11.70 -19.53 0.58
CA LEU A 333 11.45 -19.26 1.99
C LEU A 333 10.21 -20.01 2.45
N SER A 334 10.31 -20.65 3.61
CA SER A 334 9.18 -21.27 4.30
C SER A 334 9.03 -20.69 5.71
N ILE A 335 7.83 -20.23 6.03
CA ILE A 335 7.45 -19.77 7.36
C ILE A 335 6.56 -20.85 7.96
N GLN A 336 7.09 -21.54 8.97
CA GLN A 336 6.41 -22.65 9.64
C GLN A 336 5.81 -22.19 10.96
N GLY A 337 4.61 -22.67 11.22
CA GLY A 337 3.85 -22.26 12.38
C GLY A 337 3.82 -23.22 13.56
N PRO A 338 3.37 -22.75 14.74
CA PRO A 338 2.94 -21.37 15.03
C PRO A 338 4.10 -20.37 14.98
N SER A 339 3.91 -19.17 14.44
CA SER A 339 4.98 -18.18 14.27
C SER A 339 4.42 -16.76 14.28
N HIS A 340 5.23 -15.80 14.73
CA HIS A 340 5.00 -14.37 14.70
C HIS A 340 6.07 -13.63 13.86
N ALA A 341 6.69 -14.36 12.93
CA ALA A 341 7.78 -13.84 12.13
C ALA A 341 7.34 -12.70 11.20
N ALA A 342 8.29 -11.79 10.95
CA ALA A 342 8.15 -10.76 9.93
C ALA A 342 9.26 -10.88 8.89
N VAL A 343 8.95 -10.58 7.63
CA VAL A 343 9.92 -10.58 6.52
C VAL A 343 9.84 -9.25 5.79
N GLN A 344 10.97 -8.57 5.67
CA GLN A 344 11.02 -7.20 5.15
C GLN A 344 12.20 -7.02 4.19
N ASP A 345 12.02 -6.18 3.18
CA ASP A 345 13.12 -5.66 2.35
C ASP A 345 13.98 -6.70 1.64
N ILE A 346 13.36 -7.81 1.21
CA ILE A 346 14.05 -8.92 0.55
C ILE A 346 13.38 -9.25 -0.79
N PHE A 347 14.22 -9.48 -1.81
CA PHE A 347 13.80 -10.11 -3.05
C PHE A 347 14.00 -11.62 -2.98
N ILE A 348 12.89 -12.35 -3.04
CA ILE A 348 12.82 -13.81 -3.07
C ILE A 348 12.57 -14.27 -4.50
N PHE A 349 13.59 -14.89 -5.09
CA PHE A 349 13.59 -15.27 -6.49
C PHE A 349 13.64 -16.79 -6.68
N GLY A 350 12.53 -17.37 -7.13
CA GLY A 350 12.38 -18.81 -7.41
C GLY A 350 13.26 -19.37 -8.55
N GLY A 351 13.96 -18.51 -9.31
CA GLY A 351 14.88 -18.94 -10.38
C GLY A 351 14.23 -19.07 -11.75
N SER A 352 14.87 -18.55 -12.82
CA SER A 352 14.30 -18.49 -14.19
C SER A 352 14.13 -19.83 -14.93
N ASN A 353 14.60 -20.94 -14.36
CA ASN A 353 14.47 -22.29 -14.95
C ASN A 353 13.98 -23.32 -13.92
N MET A 354 13.59 -22.88 -12.72
CA MET A 354 13.41 -23.75 -11.56
C MET A 354 12.08 -23.44 -10.86
N GLN A 355 11.33 -24.53 -10.67
CA GLN A 355 9.94 -24.62 -10.26
C GLN A 355 9.69 -24.30 -8.78
N ALA A 356 10.49 -23.44 -8.15
CA ALA A 356 10.33 -23.09 -6.74
C ALA A 356 9.28 -21.98 -6.57
N SER A 357 8.43 -22.13 -5.56
CA SER A 357 7.61 -21.03 -5.05
C SER A 357 8.48 -20.02 -4.31
N GLY A 358 8.08 -18.75 -4.29
CA GLY A 358 8.79 -17.71 -3.54
C GLY A 358 8.69 -17.95 -2.04
N ILE A 359 7.51 -17.65 -1.49
CA ILE A 359 7.20 -17.79 -0.06
C ILE A 359 6.10 -18.84 0.13
N ALA A 360 6.32 -19.76 1.06
CA ALA A 360 5.31 -20.66 1.58
C ALA A 360 5.07 -20.40 3.06
N ILE A 361 3.81 -20.18 3.44
CA ILE A 361 3.36 -19.97 4.82
C ILE A 361 2.43 -21.12 5.18
N GLN A 362 2.88 -21.99 6.09
CA GLN A 362 2.22 -23.27 6.38
C GLN A 362 2.21 -23.57 7.87
N GLY A 363 1.13 -24.20 8.34
CA GLY A 363 0.98 -24.59 9.75
C GLY A 363 0.94 -23.42 10.73
N VAL A 364 0.84 -22.17 10.24
CA VAL A 364 0.82 -20.92 11.03
C VAL A 364 -0.53 -20.59 11.62
N ASP A 365 -1.48 -21.51 11.58
CA ASP A 365 -2.82 -21.21 12.04
C ASP A 365 -2.95 -21.37 13.55
N GLN A 366 -3.15 -20.24 14.24
CA GLN A 366 -3.42 -20.22 15.66
C GLN A 366 -4.26 -18.97 16.00
N PRO A 367 -5.12 -19.04 17.05
CA PRO A 367 -5.83 -17.86 17.54
C PRO A 367 -4.89 -16.68 17.80
N GLY A 368 -5.17 -15.54 17.16
CA GLY A 368 -4.36 -14.32 17.30
C GLY A 368 -3.01 -14.34 16.56
N GLY A 369 -2.72 -15.40 15.78
CA GLY A 369 -1.51 -15.50 14.97
C GLY A 369 -1.43 -14.38 13.93
N ARG A 370 -0.23 -13.87 13.69
CA ARG A 370 0.04 -12.82 12.70
C ARG A 370 1.38 -13.04 12.01
N ILE A 371 1.38 -13.01 10.69
CA ILE A 371 2.57 -12.93 9.85
C ILE A 371 2.54 -11.61 9.09
N PHE A 372 3.69 -10.92 9.03
CA PHE A 372 3.80 -9.62 8.40
C PHE A 372 4.89 -9.60 7.33
N LEU A 373 4.54 -9.14 6.14
CA LEU A 373 5.45 -9.00 5.00
C LEU A 373 5.45 -7.53 4.55
N ASP A 374 6.63 -6.95 4.35
CA ASP A 374 6.76 -5.53 3.97
C ASP A 374 7.86 -5.32 2.95
N GLN A 375 7.59 -4.54 1.90
CA GLN A 375 8.54 -4.26 0.81
C GLN A 375 9.17 -5.53 0.19
N ILE A 376 8.46 -6.66 0.29
CA ILE A 376 8.93 -7.92 -0.25
C ILE A 376 8.70 -7.96 -1.75
N LYS A 377 9.62 -8.58 -2.48
CA LYS A 377 9.36 -9.09 -3.82
C LYS A 377 9.46 -10.61 -3.77
N ALA A 378 8.46 -11.34 -4.23
CA ALA A 378 8.53 -12.79 -4.31
C ALA A 378 7.96 -13.30 -5.62
N ASN A 379 8.77 -14.08 -6.35
CA ASN A 379 8.38 -14.66 -7.63
C ASN A 379 8.60 -16.17 -7.67
N GLY A 380 7.61 -16.92 -8.14
CA GLY A 380 7.77 -18.33 -8.58
C GLY A 380 7.81 -18.43 -10.11
N PHE A 381 8.69 -19.25 -10.70
CA PHE A 381 8.86 -19.27 -12.18
C PHE A 381 8.33 -20.56 -12.82
N ARG A 382 7.54 -20.45 -13.89
CA ARG A 382 7.05 -21.48 -14.83
C ARG A 382 6.33 -22.73 -14.24
N ASN A 383 5.09 -22.91 -14.66
CA ASN A 383 4.16 -24.05 -14.53
C ASN A 383 3.83 -24.56 -13.12
N THR A 384 4.47 -24.07 -12.06
CA THR A 384 4.31 -24.63 -10.68
C THR A 384 4.49 -23.61 -9.55
N GLY A 385 5.35 -22.60 -9.74
CA GLY A 385 5.72 -21.68 -8.66
C GLY A 385 4.67 -20.62 -8.37
N THR A 386 4.35 -20.44 -7.08
CA THR A 386 3.56 -19.31 -6.59
C THR A 386 4.48 -18.24 -6.01
N GLY A 387 4.20 -16.95 -6.20
CA GLY A 387 4.93 -15.88 -5.52
C GLY A 387 4.78 -15.96 -3.99
N LEU A 388 3.52 -16.04 -3.55
CA LEU A 388 3.12 -16.26 -2.16
C LEU A 388 2.05 -17.36 -2.07
N SER A 389 2.31 -18.38 -1.26
CA SER A 389 1.35 -19.41 -0.89
C SER A 389 1.08 -19.37 0.61
N VAL A 390 -0.20 -19.36 0.98
CA VAL A 390 -0.67 -19.34 2.37
C VAL A 390 -1.70 -20.44 2.54
N GLU A 391 -1.49 -21.34 3.49
CA GLU A 391 -2.27 -22.58 3.57
C GLU A 391 -2.86 -22.81 4.97
N GLY A 392 -4.15 -23.19 4.99
CA GLY A 392 -4.80 -23.79 6.15
C GLY A 392 -5.24 -22.81 7.24
N LEU A 393 -5.58 -21.57 6.89
CA LEU A 393 -5.90 -20.55 7.90
C LEU A 393 -7.38 -20.57 8.32
N ASP A 394 -7.62 -20.73 9.62
CA ASP A 394 -8.90 -20.41 10.28
C ASP A 394 -8.79 -19.17 11.19
N TYR A 395 -7.64 -18.84 11.76
CA TYR A 395 -7.52 -17.74 12.71
C TYR A 395 -6.43 -16.72 12.38
N THR A 396 -5.32 -17.17 11.81
CA THR A 396 -4.14 -16.32 11.61
C THR A 396 -4.38 -15.28 10.52
N THR A 397 -3.83 -14.09 10.72
CA THR A 397 -3.82 -13.04 9.69
C THR A 397 -2.45 -12.95 9.04
N VAL A 398 -2.41 -12.87 7.71
CA VAL A 398 -1.20 -12.59 6.95
C VAL A 398 -1.39 -11.23 6.27
N ASP A 399 -0.57 -10.26 6.64
CA ASP A 399 -0.62 -8.91 6.07
C ASP A 399 0.65 -8.70 5.24
N ALA A 400 0.48 -8.41 3.94
CA ALA A 400 1.56 -7.97 3.07
C ALA A 400 1.32 -6.53 2.64
N ILE A 401 2.33 -5.68 2.79
CA ILE A 401 2.26 -4.28 2.43
C ILE A 401 3.39 -3.92 1.47
N ASN A 402 3.12 -3.02 0.51
CA ASN A 402 4.12 -2.55 -0.46
C ASN A 402 4.82 -3.71 -1.21
N HIS A 403 4.09 -4.78 -1.50
CA HIS A 403 4.67 -6.02 -2.00
C HIS A 403 4.85 -6.02 -3.52
N GLN A 404 5.63 -6.97 -4.03
CA GLN A 404 5.62 -7.37 -5.43
C GLN A 404 5.53 -8.89 -5.51
N LEU A 405 4.33 -9.41 -5.73
CA LEU A 405 4.05 -10.85 -5.71
C LEU A 405 3.73 -11.35 -7.12
N GLY A 406 4.67 -12.10 -7.70
CA GLY A 406 4.57 -12.56 -9.07
C GLY A 406 4.77 -14.06 -9.22
N GLY A 407 4.53 -14.53 -10.42
CA GLY A 407 4.89 -15.88 -10.83
C GLY A 407 3.96 -16.42 -11.88
N ASP A 408 3.98 -17.74 -12.11
CA ASP A 408 2.92 -18.35 -12.93
C ASP A 408 1.60 -18.39 -12.17
N LYS A 409 1.66 -18.53 -10.85
CA LYS A 409 0.55 -18.29 -9.91
C LYS A 409 0.97 -17.12 -9.04
N GLY A 410 0.26 -15.99 -9.06
CA GLY A 410 0.68 -14.79 -8.33
C GLY A 410 0.65 -15.03 -6.81
N VAL A 411 -0.56 -15.19 -6.29
CA VAL A 411 -0.85 -15.46 -4.89
C VAL A 411 -1.87 -16.58 -4.76
N ARG A 412 -1.64 -17.50 -3.82
CA ARG A 412 -2.56 -18.57 -3.48
C ARG A 412 -2.89 -18.56 -2.00
N VAL A 413 -4.17 -18.60 -1.69
CA VAL A 413 -4.72 -18.62 -0.33
C VAL A 413 -5.65 -19.81 -0.20
N THR A 414 -5.33 -20.73 0.70
CA THR A 414 -6.16 -21.89 1.03
C THR A 414 -6.68 -21.74 2.46
N GLY A 415 -7.99 -21.84 2.64
CA GLY A 415 -8.63 -21.82 3.95
C GLY A 415 -8.31 -23.04 4.82
N GLY A 416 -8.56 -22.92 6.12
CA GLY A 416 -8.49 -24.03 7.08
C GLY A 416 -9.77 -24.88 7.11
N PRO A 417 -9.82 -25.93 7.95
CA PRO A 417 -11.00 -26.78 8.08
C PRO A 417 -12.30 -26.02 8.40
N LYS A 418 -12.24 -24.94 9.19
CA LYS A 418 -13.44 -24.18 9.55
C LYS A 418 -13.92 -23.29 8.41
N THR A 419 -13.04 -22.52 7.77
CA THR A 419 -13.41 -21.71 6.60
C THR A 419 -13.91 -22.58 5.46
N LYS A 420 -13.29 -23.76 5.25
CA LYS A 420 -13.76 -24.76 4.29
C LYS A 420 -15.17 -25.24 4.60
N SER A 421 -15.52 -25.43 5.88
CA SER A 421 -16.89 -25.78 6.28
C SER A 421 -17.89 -24.60 6.24
N GLY A 422 -17.46 -23.41 5.77
CA GLY A 422 -18.29 -22.20 5.73
C GLY A 422 -18.49 -21.52 7.09
N GLN A 423 -17.72 -21.89 8.11
CA GLN A 423 -17.76 -21.21 9.40
C GLN A 423 -17.11 -19.83 9.29
N SER A 424 -17.67 -18.85 9.99
CA SER A 424 -17.04 -17.54 10.13
C SER A 424 -15.82 -17.64 11.03
N THR A 425 -14.70 -17.09 10.56
CA THR A 425 -13.43 -17.12 11.28
C THR A 425 -12.70 -15.78 11.16
N THR A 426 -11.56 -15.62 11.84
CA THR A 426 -10.73 -14.41 11.76
C THR A 426 -9.63 -14.48 10.70
N ALA A 427 -9.44 -15.65 10.07
CA ALA A 427 -8.44 -15.82 9.03
C ALA A 427 -8.63 -14.84 7.88
N ARG A 428 -7.52 -14.27 7.44
CA ARG A 428 -7.45 -13.36 6.29
C ARG A 428 -6.03 -13.21 5.80
N VAL A 429 -5.89 -13.15 4.49
CA VAL A 429 -4.69 -12.69 3.81
C VAL A 429 -5.01 -11.32 3.23
N ASN A 430 -4.29 -10.29 3.65
CA ASN A 430 -4.51 -8.93 3.18
C ASN A 430 -3.27 -8.43 2.44
N LEU A 431 -3.48 -7.91 1.24
CA LEU A 431 -2.47 -7.35 0.36
C LEU A 431 -2.78 -5.86 0.18
N PHE A 432 -1.92 -4.99 0.70
CA PHE A 432 -2.12 -3.53 0.69
C PHE A 432 -1.02 -2.79 -0.06
N GLY A 433 -1.41 -2.10 -1.12
CA GLY A 433 -0.44 -1.49 -2.03
C GLY A 433 0.44 -2.54 -2.69
N GLY A 434 1.45 -2.13 -3.44
CA GLY A 434 2.31 -3.04 -4.19
C GLY A 434 1.77 -3.44 -5.56
N SER A 435 2.39 -4.47 -6.14
CA SER A 435 2.00 -5.09 -7.40
C SER A 435 1.80 -6.58 -7.23
N SER A 436 0.87 -7.14 -7.98
CA SER A 436 0.70 -8.59 -8.07
C SER A 436 0.40 -8.98 -9.50
N GLY A 437 0.88 -10.14 -9.94
CA GLY A 437 0.71 -10.50 -11.33
C GLY A 437 0.99 -11.96 -11.62
N SER A 438 0.48 -12.39 -12.77
CA SER A 438 0.81 -13.68 -13.36
C SER A 438 1.54 -13.47 -14.69
N PHE A 439 2.67 -14.15 -14.86
CA PHE A 439 3.40 -14.23 -16.12
C PHE A 439 2.84 -15.33 -17.05
N GLY A 440 1.86 -16.11 -16.58
CA GLY A 440 1.46 -17.40 -17.15
C GLY A 440 0.02 -17.48 -17.69
N VAL A 441 -0.51 -18.70 -17.68
CA VAL A 441 -1.89 -19.05 -18.09
C VAL A 441 -2.86 -19.10 -16.91
N GLU A 442 -2.35 -19.00 -15.67
CA GLU A 442 -3.13 -19.15 -14.43
C GLU A 442 -3.47 -17.80 -13.79
N PRO A 443 -4.61 -17.70 -13.09
CA PRO A 443 -5.04 -16.55 -12.34
C PRO A 443 -3.95 -15.97 -11.42
N SER A 444 -4.07 -14.68 -11.18
CA SER A 444 -3.09 -13.99 -10.33
C SER A 444 -3.42 -14.13 -8.86
N PHE A 445 -4.69 -14.35 -8.56
CA PHE A 445 -5.17 -14.69 -7.24
C PHE A 445 -5.96 -15.99 -7.30
N HIS A 446 -5.55 -16.96 -6.50
CA HIS A 446 -6.26 -18.21 -6.27
C HIS A 446 -6.72 -18.27 -4.83
N VAL A 447 -8.02 -18.47 -4.64
CA VAL A 447 -8.61 -18.65 -3.32
C VAL A 447 -9.34 -19.99 -3.30
N ASP A 448 -8.87 -20.87 -2.44
CA ASP A 448 -9.35 -22.25 -2.30
C ASP A 448 -9.89 -22.51 -0.89
N ASP A 449 -10.77 -23.52 -0.75
CA ASP A 449 -11.26 -24.05 0.54
C ASP A 449 -11.82 -22.97 1.49
N GLY A 450 -12.56 -22.01 0.93
CA GLY A 450 -13.16 -20.90 1.71
C GLY A 450 -12.14 -19.89 2.23
N GLY A 451 -10.91 -19.88 1.70
CA GLY A 451 -9.89 -18.89 2.08
C GLY A 451 -10.38 -17.45 1.94
N HIS A 452 -9.80 -16.54 2.71
CA HIS A 452 -10.15 -15.12 2.70
C HIS A 452 -8.98 -14.29 2.19
N LEU A 453 -9.17 -13.59 1.07
CA LEU A 453 -8.18 -12.71 0.46
C LEU A 453 -8.77 -11.31 0.26
N LEU A 454 -8.08 -10.29 0.76
CA LEU A 454 -8.31 -8.89 0.44
C LEU A 454 -7.13 -8.36 -0.36
N VAL A 455 -7.39 -7.77 -1.52
CA VAL A 455 -6.38 -7.03 -2.30
C VAL A 455 -6.84 -5.60 -2.45
N ARG A 456 -6.02 -4.64 -2.03
CA ARG A 456 -6.37 -3.22 -1.99
C ARG A 456 -5.25 -2.37 -2.54
N ASP A 457 -5.60 -1.46 -3.43
CA ASP A 457 -4.68 -0.47 -4.01
C ASP A 457 -3.45 -1.10 -4.68
N SER A 458 -3.53 -2.36 -5.13
CA SER A 458 -2.42 -3.06 -5.78
C SER A 458 -2.48 -2.88 -7.29
N TRP A 459 -1.33 -2.60 -7.91
CA TRP A 459 -1.16 -2.72 -9.35
C TRP A 459 -1.28 -4.18 -9.79
N TYR A 460 -1.81 -4.39 -10.99
CA TYR A 460 -2.06 -5.71 -11.54
C TYR A 460 -1.48 -5.85 -12.95
N GLU A 461 -0.63 -6.87 -13.17
CA GLU A 461 -0.12 -7.21 -14.50
C GLU A 461 -0.45 -8.66 -14.88
N ASN A 462 -0.96 -8.84 -16.09
CA ASN A 462 -1.13 -10.15 -16.70
C ASN A 462 -0.36 -10.21 -18.02
N GLY A 463 0.59 -11.14 -18.11
CA GLY A 463 1.46 -11.29 -19.28
C GLY A 463 0.75 -11.84 -20.53
N LYS A 464 -0.48 -12.38 -20.43
CA LYS A 464 -1.22 -12.94 -21.58
C LYS A 464 -2.71 -12.61 -21.57
N THR A 465 -3.24 -12.36 -22.76
CA THR A 465 -4.66 -12.05 -22.99
C THR A 465 -5.50 -13.33 -22.88
N ARG A 466 -6.17 -13.57 -21.73
CA ARG A 466 -7.40 -14.40 -21.50
C ARG A 466 -7.51 -15.06 -20.12
N THR A 467 -6.55 -14.88 -19.22
CA THR A 467 -6.61 -15.49 -17.90
C THR A 467 -7.35 -14.59 -16.91
N PRO A 468 -8.33 -15.11 -16.12
CA PRO A 468 -9.05 -14.29 -15.16
C PRO A 468 -8.11 -13.82 -14.04
N THR A 469 -8.32 -12.60 -13.54
CA THR A 469 -7.50 -12.04 -12.44
C THR A 469 -7.63 -12.86 -11.15
N LEU A 470 -8.85 -13.36 -10.86
CA LEU A 470 -9.21 -14.09 -9.66
C LEU A 470 -9.88 -15.41 -10.04
N GLN A 471 -9.45 -16.50 -9.40
CA GLN A 471 -10.17 -17.76 -9.37
C GLN A 471 -10.58 -18.09 -7.95
N LEU A 472 -11.87 -18.38 -7.80
CA LEU A 472 -12.46 -18.94 -6.60
C LEU A 472 -12.77 -20.40 -6.92
N SER A 473 -12.17 -21.34 -6.20
CA SER A 473 -12.65 -22.72 -6.24
C SER A 473 -13.75 -22.90 -5.20
N SER A 474 -14.84 -23.56 -5.59
CA SER A 474 -15.90 -23.91 -4.66
C SER A 474 -15.43 -25.03 -3.74
N ASN A 475 -16.12 -25.17 -2.61
CA ASN A 475 -16.19 -26.44 -1.89
C ASN A 475 -16.80 -27.55 -2.76
#